data_AF-A0A1F4UID4-F1
#
_entry.id   AF-A0A1F4UID4-F1
#
_cell.length_a   1.000
_cell.length_b   1.000
_cell.length_c   1.000
_cell.angle_alpha   90.00
_cell.angle_beta   90.00
_cell.angle_gamma   90.00
#
_symmetry.space_group_name_H-M   'P 1'
#
loop_
_entity.id
_entity.type
_entity.pdbx_description
1 polymer ?
#
loop_
_entity_poly.entity_id
_entity_poly.type
_entity_poly.pdbx_seq_one_letter_code
_entity_poly.pdbx_strand_id
1 'polypeptide(L)'
;MPENNPVDPERQQAVAELSSAYSAGEPQISGEGPKIKVPHAVSTLASLYEKVRQAMEYNEPHLFRRASTERILSRRLRAESNSNLVAEGLLKELIRGRYLKNDFYPESIIAQIARILEKYRQILQAREITPASDDFVLVVRWVSSEIEEFFAPPAREDALAHLMLVNLKKTVILSDPELDERYAQVQLQLAIYRNLLKLDRAMLEFNIFEMFYPDWKENGEAHLGEVIGNFSQIKLATVKLSKYHLSGALSALVRRYASPFVLLRDALERVGTKVITDKVALAAEIANSYARKIAKERERLATTTTRALIYIFLTKVVLSFVFELPAENLIYGSVRPLPFAINFIFPPLLLFFLTLSLALPGRENEERIIAAAKEAILSPDGQRGIFSEKNRVEVKKRAGGLGLTLFLIYLFAFVAIFGVLAWGLDQLGFTLFGIALFLFYTSIVTYFGVRVRESSRDLVIVGAKETVPAVVFDFLALPFLRAGSIISAGLSRFNVLVLVVTLLVEAPFQVILEVLEEWISFAKEKKEEIY
;
A
#
# COMPACT_ATOMS: atom_id res chain seq x y z
N MET A 1 6.59 -34.22 -35.57
CA MET A 1 5.26 -33.62 -35.38
C MET A 1 5.30 -32.85 -34.07
N PRO A 2 5.06 -31.53 -34.04
CA PRO A 2 4.93 -30.85 -32.76
C PRO A 2 3.59 -31.29 -32.16
N GLU A 3 3.64 -31.91 -30.97
CA GLU A 3 2.45 -32.14 -30.16
C GLU A 3 1.76 -30.81 -29.94
N ASN A 4 0.55 -30.69 -30.51
CA ASN A 4 -0.33 -29.56 -30.35
C ASN A 4 -0.83 -29.59 -28.90
N ASN A 5 -0.04 -29.00 -28.00
CA ASN A 5 -0.36 -28.93 -26.58
C ASN A 5 -1.71 -28.21 -26.45
N PRO A 6 -2.74 -28.83 -25.84
CA PRO A 6 -4.07 -28.22 -25.79
C PRO A 6 -3.96 -26.87 -25.09
N VAL A 7 -4.37 -25.82 -25.79
CA VAL A 7 -4.37 -24.47 -25.24
C VAL A 7 -5.31 -24.45 -24.02
N ASP A 8 -4.83 -23.90 -22.90
CA ASP A 8 -5.58 -23.82 -21.64
C ASP A 8 -6.79 -22.88 -21.83
N PRO A 9 -8.04 -23.39 -21.83
CA PRO A 9 -9.22 -22.60 -22.17
C PRO A 9 -9.48 -21.47 -21.16
N GLU A 10 -9.16 -21.69 -19.87
CA GLU A 10 -9.26 -20.64 -18.84
C GLU A 10 -8.30 -19.47 -19.16
N ARG A 11 -7.10 -19.75 -19.68
CA ARG A 11 -6.14 -18.70 -20.05
C ARG A 11 -6.61 -17.91 -21.27
N GLN A 12 -7.15 -18.59 -22.29
CA GLN A 12 -7.70 -17.89 -23.47
C GLN A 12 -8.84 -16.96 -23.08
N GLN A 13 -9.71 -17.41 -22.19
CA GLN A 13 -10.78 -16.57 -21.66
C GLN A 13 -10.22 -15.35 -20.93
N ALA A 14 -9.25 -15.53 -20.02
CA ALA A 14 -8.64 -14.42 -19.30
C ALA A 14 -7.92 -13.41 -20.24
N VAL A 15 -7.29 -13.88 -21.31
CA VAL A 15 -6.67 -13.02 -22.33
C VAL A 15 -7.75 -12.26 -23.13
N ALA A 16 -8.87 -12.90 -23.45
CA ALA A 16 -9.99 -12.25 -24.14
C ALA A 16 -10.66 -11.18 -23.27
N GLU A 17 -10.86 -11.46 -21.98
CA GLU A 17 -11.36 -10.48 -20.99
C GLU A 17 -10.40 -9.28 -20.87
N LEU A 18 -9.09 -9.52 -20.79
CA LEU A 18 -8.08 -8.48 -20.78
C LEU A 18 -8.13 -7.63 -22.07
N SER A 19 -8.23 -8.27 -23.23
CA SER A 19 -8.36 -7.56 -24.50
C SER A 19 -9.64 -6.72 -24.55
N SER A 20 -10.76 -7.22 -24.03
CA SER A 20 -12.02 -6.50 -23.95
C SER A 20 -11.91 -5.27 -23.05
N ALA A 21 -11.37 -5.42 -21.84
CA ALA A 21 -11.21 -4.34 -20.87
C ALA A 21 -10.32 -3.19 -21.36
N TYR A 22 -9.28 -3.49 -22.16
CA TYR A 22 -8.40 -2.48 -22.75
C TYR A 22 -8.90 -1.93 -24.10
N SER A 23 -9.84 -2.61 -24.75
CA SER A 23 -10.53 -2.09 -25.95
C SER A 23 -11.67 -1.15 -25.57
N ALA A 24 -12.30 -1.37 -24.42
CA ALA A 24 -13.22 -0.42 -23.83
C ALA A 24 -12.46 0.87 -23.47
N GLY A 25 -12.95 2.02 -23.95
CA GLY A 25 -12.48 3.32 -23.47
C GLY A 25 -12.68 3.42 -21.97
N GLU A 26 -11.88 4.26 -21.29
CA GLU A 26 -12.12 4.50 -19.87
C GLU A 26 -13.53 5.10 -19.71
N PRO A 27 -14.34 4.57 -18.77
CA PRO A 27 -15.66 5.09 -18.54
C PRO A 27 -15.55 6.57 -18.16
N GLN A 28 -16.10 7.44 -18.99
CA GLN A 28 -16.17 8.85 -18.66
C GLN A 28 -17.38 9.07 -17.77
N ILE A 29 -17.15 9.69 -16.61
CA ILE A 29 -18.23 10.15 -15.74
C ILE A 29 -18.89 11.33 -16.45
N SER A 30 -19.91 11.03 -17.24
CA SER A 30 -20.74 11.98 -17.97
C SER A 30 -21.99 12.30 -17.17
N GLY A 31 -22.38 13.57 -17.17
CA GLY A 31 -23.60 14.05 -16.56
C GLY A 31 -23.97 15.41 -17.11
N GLU A 32 -25.24 15.78 -16.97
CA GLU A 32 -25.76 17.05 -17.44
C GLU A 32 -25.76 18.08 -16.30
N GLY A 33 -25.60 19.37 -16.67
CA GLY A 33 -25.73 20.48 -15.74
C GLY A 33 -24.44 21.25 -15.46
N PRO A 34 -24.50 22.24 -14.54
CA PRO A 34 -23.35 23.02 -14.13
C PRO A 34 -22.27 22.13 -13.50
N LYS A 35 -21.02 22.57 -13.62
CA LYS A 35 -19.86 21.86 -13.07
C LYS A 35 -19.54 22.37 -11.68
N ILE A 36 -19.06 21.47 -10.84
CA ILE A 36 -18.61 21.80 -9.49
C ILE A 36 -17.37 22.69 -9.59
N LYS A 37 -17.47 23.89 -9.02
CA LYS A 37 -16.39 24.90 -9.02
C LYS A 37 -15.98 25.23 -7.60
N VAL A 38 -14.67 25.23 -7.39
CA VAL A 38 -14.03 25.73 -6.17
C VAL A 38 -13.09 26.88 -6.54
N PRO A 39 -13.05 27.99 -5.78
CA PRO A 39 -12.13 29.09 -6.04
C PRO A 39 -10.65 28.65 -6.04
N HIS A 40 -9.89 29.11 -7.04
CA HIS A 40 -8.48 28.73 -7.23
C HIS A 40 -7.57 29.11 -6.04
N ALA A 41 -7.84 30.24 -5.38
CA ALA A 41 -7.08 30.68 -4.21
C ALA A 41 -7.18 29.68 -3.04
N VAL A 42 -8.40 29.19 -2.77
CA VAL A 42 -8.68 28.19 -1.72
C VAL A 42 -8.06 26.85 -2.08
N SER A 43 -8.20 26.41 -3.33
CA SER A 43 -7.56 25.16 -3.80
C SER A 43 -6.03 25.20 -3.68
N THR A 44 -5.41 26.38 -3.86
CA THR A 44 -3.95 26.50 -3.74
C THR A 44 -3.49 26.28 -2.29
N LEU A 45 -4.15 26.92 -1.32
CA LEU A 45 -3.84 26.72 0.11
C LEU A 45 -4.10 25.29 0.56
N ALA A 46 -5.23 24.71 0.16
CA ALA A 46 -5.56 23.32 0.45
C ALA A 46 -4.52 22.34 -0.13
N SER A 47 -4.07 22.58 -1.37
CA SER A 47 -3.05 21.74 -2.02
C SER A 47 -1.67 21.81 -1.36
N LEU A 48 -1.32 22.93 -0.71
CA LEU A 48 -0.06 23.05 0.03
C LEU A 48 -0.10 22.20 1.29
N TYR A 49 -1.19 22.28 2.05
CA TYR A 49 -1.41 21.40 3.20
C TYR A 49 -1.38 19.93 2.80
N GLU A 50 -2.05 19.58 1.71
CA GLU A 50 -2.11 18.18 1.26
C GLU A 50 -0.74 17.65 0.81
N LYS A 51 0.10 18.46 0.17
CA LYS A 51 1.49 18.09 -0.16
C LYS A 51 2.32 17.79 1.08
N VAL A 52 2.17 18.57 2.14
CA VAL A 52 2.86 18.33 3.42
C VAL A 52 2.41 16.99 4.01
N ARG A 53 1.11 16.69 3.98
CA ARG A 53 0.61 15.42 4.51
C ARG A 53 1.00 14.21 3.66
N GLN A 54 0.92 14.30 2.33
CA GLN A 54 1.38 13.24 1.43
C GLN A 54 2.86 12.90 1.65
N ALA A 55 3.69 13.88 2.01
CA ALA A 55 5.10 13.63 2.34
C ALA A 55 5.29 12.82 3.64
N MET A 56 4.28 12.79 4.52
CA MET A 56 4.27 12.00 5.76
C MET A 56 3.63 10.62 5.58
N GLU A 57 2.79 10.42 4.56
CA GLU A 57 2.12 9.15 4.29
C GLU A 57 2.95 8.24 3.37
N TYR A 58 3.05 6.95 3.72
CA TYR A 58 3.75 5.94 2.93
C TYR A 58 2.81 5.17 1.98
N ASN A 59 1.76 5.82 1.47
CA ASN A 59 0.81 5.18 0.54
C ASN A 59 1.30 5.30 -0.92
N GLU A 60 0.89 4.38 -1.79
CA GLU A 60 1.12 4.53 -3.24
C GLU A 60 0.33 5.73 -3.78
N PRO A 61 0.83 6.46 -4.80
CA PRO A 61 0.20 7.69 -5.26
C PRO A 61 -1.27 7.55 -5.70
N HIS A 62 -1.63 6.42 -6.30
CA HIS A 62 -3.01 6.15 -6.73
C HIS A 62 -3.97 5.95 -5.55
N LEU A 63 -3.45 5.58 -4.36
CA LEU A 63 -4.25 5.35 -3.16
C LEU A 63 -4.57 6.64 -2.38
N PHE A 64 -3.96 7.78 -2.73
CA PHE A 64 -4.12 9.02 -1.96
C PHE A 64 -5.55 9.57 -2.03
N ARG A 65 -6.25 9.41 -3.16
CA ARG A 65 -7.66 9.82 -3.29
C ARG A 65 -8.54 9.03 -2.35
N ARG A 66 -8.50 7.70 -2.40
CA ARG A 66 -9.23 6.80 -1.50
C ARG A 66 -8.91 7.05 -0.02
N ALA A 67 -7.64 7.25 0.34
CA ALA A 67 -7.24 7.60 1.71
C ALA A 67 -7.87 8.93 2.17
N SER A 68 -7.88 9.93 1.29
CA SER A 68 -8.51 11.21 1.56
C SER A 68 -10.03 11.09 1.68
N THR A 69 -10.66 10.27 0.84
CA THR A 69 -12.09 9.94 0.93
C THR A 69 -12.41 9.30 2.29
N GLU A 70 -11.67 8.26 2.70
CA GLU A 70 -11.84 7.59 4.01
C GLU A 70 -11.78 8.60 5.17
N ARG A 71 -10.81 9.52 5.12
CA ARG A 71 -10.60 10.54 6.16
C ARG A 71 -11.66 11.63 6.16
N ILE A 72 -12.09 12.12 4.99
CA ILE A 72 -13.17 13.10 4.88
C ILE A 72 -14.47 12.49 5.41
N LEU A 73 -14.78 11.25 5.03
CA LEU A 73 -15.97 10.54 5.51
C LEU A 73 -15.89 10.19 7.00
N SER A 74 -14.71 9.84 7.53
CA SER A 74 -14.52 9.66 8.98
C SER A 74 -14.94 10.90 9.78
N ARG A 75 -14.83 12.11 9.20
CA ARG A 75 -15.27 13.36 9.81
C ARG A 75 -16.74 13.68 9.54
N ARG A 76 -17.22 13.51 8.31
CA ARG A 76 -18.54 13.99 7.86
C ARG A 76 -19.69 12.97 7.97
N LEU A 77 -19.38 11.68 7.84
CA LEU A 77 -20.40 10.63 7.79
C LEU A 77 -20.80 10.19 9.21
N ARG A 78 -22.08 10.36 9.55
CA ARG A 78 -22.72 9.88 10.78
C ARG A 78 -24.05 9.23 10.42
N ALA A 79 -24.62 8.44 11.35
CA ALA A 79 -25.94 7.84 11.17
C ALA A 79 -27.03 8.89 10.86
N GLU A 80 -26.94 10.06 11.50
CA GLU A 80 -27.89 11.18 11.35
C GLU A 80 -27.52 12.16 10.22
N SER A 81 -26.41 11.94 9.51
CA SER A 81 -25.94 12.88 8.47
C SER A 81 -26.86 12.88 7.25
N ASN A 82 -27.03 14.02 6.58
CA ASN A 82 -27.66 14.07 5.27
C ASN A 82 -26.66 13.65 4.18
N SER A 83 -26.94 12.54 3.49
CA SER A 83 -26.06 11.96 2.46
C SER A 83 -25.73 12.91 1.31
N ASN A 84 -26.64 13.82 0.92
CA ASN A 84 -26.38 14.82 -0.12
C ASN A 84 -25.38 15.88 0.35
N LEU A 85 -25.54 16.40 1.56
CA LEU A 85 -24.60 17.39 2.12
C LEU A 85 -23.21 16.79 2.34
N VAL A 86 -23.15 15.51 2.75
CA VAL A 86 -21.88 14.78 2.88
C VAL A 86 -21.23 14.57 1.51
N ALA A 87 -21.99 14.19 0.48
CA ALA A 87 -21.50 14.01 -0.87
C ALA A 87 -20.94 15.31 -1.45
N GLU A 88 -21.67 16.41 -1.33
CA GLU A 88 -21.24 17.73 -1.82
C GLU A 88 -19.95 18.18 -1.11
N GLY A 89 -19.90 18.09 0.22
CA GLY A 89 -18.71 18.43 1.00
C GLY A 89 -17.50 17.55 0.65
N LEU A 90 -17.72 16.24 0.45
CA LEU A 90 -16.67 15.32 0.02
C LEU A 90 -16.07 15.74 -1.33
N LEU A 91 -16.91 15.99 -2.33
CA LEU A 91 -16.48 16.35 -3.68
C LEU A 91 -15.71 17.68 -3.70
N LYS A 92 -16.22 18.69 -3.00
CA LYS A 92 -15.53 19.99 -2.87
C LYS A 92 -14.17 19.84 -2.20
N GLU A 93 -14.06 19.07 -1.12
CA GLU A 93 -12.77 18.82 -0.46
C GLU A 93 -11.78 18.04 -1.34
N LEU A 94 -12.23 17.04 -2.10
CA LEU A 94 -11.39 16.32 -3.05
C LEU A 94 -10.89 17.22 -4.20
N ILE A 95 -11.72 18.16 -4.67
CA ILE A 95 -11.32 19.18 -5.65
C ILE A 95 -10.30 20.15 -5.05
N ARG A 96 -10.54 20.64 -3.82
CA ARG A 96 -9.59 21.52 -3.09
C ARG A 96 -8.22 20.86 -2.95
N GLY A 97 -8.20 19.60 -2.54
CA GLY A 97 -6.98 18.78 -2.40
C GLY A 97 -6.32 18.37 -3.72
N ARG A 98 -6.92 18.72 -4.87
CA ARG A 98 -6.49 18.33 -6.23
C ARG A 98 -6.50 16.83 -6.50
N TYR A 99 -7.30 16.08 -5.76
CA TYR A 99 -7.61 14.68 -6.04
C TYR A 99 -8.61 14.51 -7.17
N LEU A 100 -9.48 15.52 -7.35
CA LEU A 100 -10.39 15.65 -8.47
C LEU A 100 -10.10 16.95 -9.25
N LYS A 101 -10.34 16.92 -10.56
CA LYS A 101 -10.18 18.10 -11.42
C LYS A 101 -11.27 19.13 -11.10
N ASN A 102 -10.86 20.38 -10.89
CA ASN A 102 -11.78 21.52 -10.74
C ASN A 102 -12.47 21.82 -12.07
N ASP A 103 -13.71 22.29 -12.03
CA ASP A 103 -14.51 22.66 -13.22
C ASP A 103 -14.57 21.55 -14.29
N PHE A 104 -14.63 20.30 -13.83
CA PHE A 104 -14.65 19.11 -14.68
C PHE A 104 -15.93 18.30 -14.49
N TYR A 105 -16.25 17.93 -13.24
CA TYR A 105 -17.37 17.05 -12.93
C TYR A 105 -18.70 17.83 -12.85
N PRO A 106 -19.79 17.30 -13.45
CA PRO A 106 -21.13 17.90 -13.37
C PRO A 106 -21.74 17.69 -11.98
N GLU A 107 -22.57 18.62 -11.51
CA GLU A 107 -23.22 18.53 -10.19
C GLU A 107 -24.08 17.28 -10.01
N SER A 108 -24.56 16.66 -11.09
CA SER A 108 -25.29 15.39 -11.05
C SER A 108 -24.54 14.26 -10.35
N ILE A 109 -23.20 14.32 -10.27
CA ILE A 109 -22.41 13.30 -9.53
C ILE A 109 -22.66 13.37 -8.02
N ILE A 110 -23.09 14.52 -7.48
CA ILE A 110 -23.39 14.67 -6.05
C ILE A 110 -24.48 13.68 -5.66
N ALA A 111 -25.55 13.58 -6.46
CA ALA A 111 -26.65 12.65 -6.21
C ALA A 111 -26.20 11.17 -6.31
N GLN A 112 -25.30 10.85 -7.25
CA GLN A 112 -24.77 9.48 -7.40
C GLN A 112 -23.93 9.07 -6.18
N ILE A 113 -23.03 9.94 -5.72
CA ILE A 113 -22.24 9.70 -4.51
C ILE A 113 -23.14 9.67 -3.27
N ALA A 114 -24.16 10.53 -3.19
CA ALA A 114 -25.12 10.52 -2.09
C ALA A 114 -25.87 9.19 -1.99
N ARG A 115 -26.22 8.56 -3.14
CA ARG A 115 -26.85 7.23 -3.17
C ARG A 115 -25.91 6.15 -2.62
N ILE A 116 -24.63 6.19 -2.97
CA ILE A 116 -23.63 5.28 -2.41
C ILE A 116 -23.56 5.47 -0.88
N LEU A 117 -23.41 6.72 -0.41
CA LEU A 117 -23.32 7.04 1.01
C LEU A 117 -24.56 6.61 1.80
N GLU A 118 -25.74 6.70 1.20
CA GLU A 118 -27.00 6.37 1.84
C GLU A 118 -27.08 4.89 2.26
N LYS A 119 -26.59 3.95 1.43
CA LYS A 119 -26.51 2.53 1.79
C LYS A 119 -25.75 2.34 3.10
N TYR A 120 -24.59 2.97 3.21
CA TYR A 120 -23.73 2.85 4.38
C TYR A 120 -24.24 3.62 5.60
N ARG A 121 -24.87 4.79 5.39
CA ARG A 121 -25.55 5.54 6.45
C ARG A 121 -26.65 4.70 7.11
N GLN A 122 -27.43 3.97 6.33
CA GLN A 122 -28.46 3.06 6.84
C GLN A 122 -27.87 1.90 7.64
N ILE A 123 -26.72 1.35 7.23
CA ILE A 123 -25.97 0.36 8.05
C ILE A 123 -25.57 0.97 9.39
N LEU A 124 -25.01 2.18 9.40
CA LEU A 124 -24.61 2.87 10.63
C LEU A 124 -25.80 3.10 11.57
N GLN A 125 -26.94 3.52 11.02
CA GLN A 125 -28.16 3.81 11.77
C GLN A 125 -28.78 2.54 12.34
N ALA A 126 -29.02 1.52 11.52
CA ALA A 126 -29.69 0.28 11.94
C ALA A 126 -28.89 -0.54 12.95
N ARG A 127 -27.56 -0.39 12.96
CA ARG A 127 -26.65 -1.09 13.89
C ARG A 127 -26.15 -0.20 15.04
N GLU A 128 -26.64 1.04 15.13
CA GLU A 128 -26.25 2.02 16.16
C GLU A 128 -24.71 2.18 16.27
N ILE A 129 -24.03 2.17 15.12
CA ILE A 129 -22.56 2.17 15.06
C ILE A 129 -22.03 3.57 15.44
N THR A 130 -21.21 3.63 16.49
CA THR A 130 -20.63 4.88 16.98
C THR A 130 -19.30 5.21 16.28
N PRO A 131 -18.96 6.50 16.08
CA PRO A 131 -17.73 6.90 15.39
C PRO A 131 -16.41 6.41 16.01
N ALA A 132 -16.41 6.06 17.29
CA ALA A 132 -15.24 5.55 18.01
C ALA A 132 -15.03 4.03 17.87
N SER A 133 -15.98 3.32 17.25
CA SER A 133 -15.95 1.86 17.12
C SER A 133 -15.11 1.38 15.93
N ASP A 134 -14.54 0.17 16.04
CA ASP A 134 -13.90 -0.52 14.92
C ASP A 134 -14.89 -0.78 13.77
N ASP A 135 -16.19 -0.90 14.07
CA ASP A 135 -17.25 -1.12 13.08
C ASP A 135 -17.43 0.10 12.20
N PHE A 136 -17.36 1.31 12.78
CA PHE A 136 -17.39 2.55 12.02
C PHE A 136 -16.22 2.63 11.05
N VAL A 137 -15.01 2.30 11.51
CA VAL A 137 -13.81 2.30 10.66
C VAL A 137 -13.98 1.32 9.48
N LEU A 138 -14.55 0.14 9.72
CA LEU A 138 -14.81 -0.84 8.65
C LEU A 138 -15.82 -0.31 7.63
N VAL A 139 -16.94 0.25 8.08
CA VAL A 139 -17.97 0.81 7.18
C VAL A 139 -17.40 1.97 6.36
N VAL A 140 -16.61 2.85 6.97
CA VAL A 140 -15.98 3.98 6.27
C VAL A 140 -14.96 3.50 5.22
N ARG A 141 -14.26 2.40 5.47
CA ARG A 141 -13.38 1.77 4.47
C ARG A 141 -14.13 1.19 3.29
N TRP A 142 -15.25 0.53 3.52
CA TRP A 142 -16.08 0.02 2.43
C TRP A 142 -16.59 1.15 1.54
N VAL A 143 -17.21 2.17 2.12
CA VAL A 143 -17.77 3.28 1.33
C VAL A 143 -16.70 4.10 0.61
N SER A 144 -15.52 4.31 1.22
CA SER A 144 -14.43 5.01 0.56
C SER A 144 -13.84 4.21 -0.60
N SER A 145 -13.84 2.88 -0.52
CA SER A 145 -13.41 1.99 -1.60
C SER A 145 -14.45 1.93 -2.72
N GLU A 146 -15.74 1.84 -2.40
CA GLU A 146 -16.80 1.91 -3.42
C GLU A 146 -16.76 3.24 -4.19
N ILE A 147 -16.53 4.36 -3.49
CA ILE A 147 -16.37 5.68 -4.12
C ILE A 147 -15.09 5.75 -4.97
N GLU A 148 -14.00 5.12 -4.55
CA GLU A 148 -12.78 5.04 -5.34
C GLU A 148 -13.03 4.31 -6.67
N GLU A 149 -13.74 3.19 -6.61
CA GLU A 149 -14.09 2.39 -7.80
C GLU A 149 -15.17 3.05 -8.66
N PHE A 150 -16.00 3.93 -8.09
CA PHE A 150 -16.87 4.82 -8.88
C PHE A 150 -16.03 5.79 -9.73
N PHE A 151 -14.95 6.36 -9.17
CA PHE A 151 -14.09 7.29 -9.90
C PHE A 151 -13.07 6.63 -10.83
N ALA A 152 -12.65 5.40 -10.51
CA ALA A 152 -11.75 4.59 -11.31
C ALA A 152 -12.22 3.12 -11.29
N PRO A 153 -13.15 2.76 -12.19
CA PRO A 153 -13.67 1.40 -12.26
C PRO A 153 -12.55 0.38 -12.53
N PRO A 154 -12.45 -0.71 -11.75
CA PRO A 154 -11.29 -1.60 -11.74
C PRO A 154 -11.25 -2.60 -12.91
N ALA A 155 -12.01 -2.40 -13.99
CA ALA A 155 -12.20 -3.42 -15.02
C ALA A 155 -10.88 -3.90 -15.67
N ARG A 156 -9.92 -2.99 -15.86
CA ARG A 156 -8.60 -3.32 -16.43
C ARG A 156 -7.70 -3.99 -15.39
N GLU A 157 -7.74 -3.52 -14.16
CA GLU A 157 -7.03 -4.09 -13.02
C GLU A 157 -7.50 -5.53 -12.73
N ASP A 158 -8.81 -5.75 -12.71
CA ASP A 158 -9.44 -7.04 -12.45
C ASP A 158 -9.12 -8.04 -13.54
N ALA A 159 -9.21 -7.65 -14.82
CA ALA A 159 -8.85 -8.52 -15.94
C ALA A 159 -7.36 -8.92 -15.90
N LEU A 160 -6.48 -7.99 -15.52
CA LEU A 160 -5.05 -8.28 -15.37
C LEU A 160 -4.79 -9.22 -14.17
N ALA A 161 -5.47 -8.98 -13.05
CA ALA A 161 -5.36 -9.83 -11.87
C ALA A 161 -5.92 -11.24 -12.11
N HIS A 162 -7.01 -11.36 -12.88
CA HIS A 162 -7.57 -12.64 -13.31
C HIS A 162 -6.58 -13.40 -14.20
N LEU A 163 -5.95 -12.73 -15.17
CA LEU A 163 -4.90 -13.36 -15.98
C LEU A 163 -3.73 -13.87 -15.12
N MET A 164 -3.31 -13.11 -14.11
CA MET A 164 -2.28 -13.54 -13.17
C MET A 164 -2.74 -14.73 -12.31
N LEU A 165 -4.00 -14.74 -11.87
CA LEU A 165 -4.60 -15.81 -11.08
C LEU A 165 -4.60 -17.13 -11.85
N VAL A 166 -5.08 -17.14 -13.10
CA VAL A 166 -5.10 -18.34 -13.95
C VAL A 166 -3.71 -18.91 -14.14
N ASN A 167 -2.71 -18.05 -14.38
CA ASN A 167 -1.32 -18.50 -14.56
C ASN A 167 -0.70 -19.03 -13.25
N LEU A 168 -1.05 -18.47 -12.09
CA LEU A 168 -0.48 -18.90 -10.81
C LEU A 168 -1.21 -20.04 -10.11
N LYS A 169 -2.48 -20.30 -10.43
CA LYS A 169 -3.31 -21.34 -9.77
C LYS A 169 -2.66 -22.73 -9.84
N LYS A 170 -1.94 -23.04 -10.93
CA LYS A 170 -1.22 -24.32 -11.13
C LYS A 170 0.22 -24.29 -10.60
N THR A 171 0.81 -23.10 -10.48
CA THR A 171 2.20 -22.86 -10.04
C THR A 171 2.31 -22.80 -8.52
N VAL A 172 1.37 -22.12 -7.86
CA VAL A 172 1.38 -21.85 -6.42
C VAL A 172 0.46 -22.84 -5.73
N ILE A 173 1.05 -23.75 -4.97
CA ILE A 173 0.29 -24.73 -4.18
C ILE A 173 0.36 -24.30 -2.72
N LEU A 174 -0.80 -23.90 -2.17
CA LEU A 174 -0.94 -23.64 -0.75
C LEU A 174 -1.31 -24.96 -0.06
N SER A 175 -0.37 -25.54 0.68
CA SER A 175 -0.61 -26.76 1.45
C SER A 175 -0.82 -26.41 2.91
N ASP A 176 -2.07 -26.08 3.23
CA ASP A 176 -2.55 -25.87 4.58
C ASP A 176 -3.67 -26.89 4.86
N PRO A 177 -3.47 -27.85 5.77
CA PRO A 177 -4.49 -28.86 6.09
C PRO A 177 -5.82 -28.29 6.58
N GLU A 178 -5.82 -27.03 7.05
CA GLU A 178 -7.00 -26.36 7.58
C GLU A 178 -7.80 -25.60 6.49
N LEU A 179 -7.28 -25.53 5.25
CA LEU A 179 -7.94 -24.84 4.15
C LEU A 179 -8.50 -25.82 3.12
N ASP A 180 -9.72 -25.53 2.68
CA ASP A 180 -10.24 -26.12 1.44
C ASP A 180 -9.65 -25.41 0.21
N GLU A 181 -9.91 -25.97 -0.97
CA GLU A 181 -9.40 -25.43 -2.23
C GLU A 181 -9.93 -24.04 -2.55
N ARG A 182 -11.18 -23.73 -2.17
CA ARG A 182 -11.82 -22.42 -2.44
C ARG A 182 -11.16 -21.33 -1.61
N TYR A 183 -10.95 -21.56 -0.33
CA TYR A 183 -10.24 -20.64 0.56
C TYR A 183 -8.80 -20.44 0.11
N ALA A 184 -8.12 -21.48 -0.38
CA ALA A 184 -6.77 -21.34 -0.93
C ALA A 184 -6.74 -20.43 -2.17
N GLN A 185 -7.73 -20.55 -3.06
CA GLN A 185 -7.87 -19.66 -4.23
C GLN A 185 -8.14 -18.20 -3.81
N VAL A 186 -9.03 -17.97 -2.83
CA VAL A 186 -9.27 -16.62 -2.28
C VAL A 186 -7.99 -16.03 -1.69
N GLN A 187 -7.21 -16.81 -0.94
CA GLN A 187 -5.93 -16.32 -0.39
C GLN A 187 -4.93 -15.96 -1.49
N LEU A 188 -4.87 -16.74 -2.58
CA LEU A 188 -4.04 -16.44 -3.75
C LEU A 188 -4.50 -15.15 -4.43
N GLN A 189 -5.80 -14.97 -4.65
CA GLN A 189 -6.37 -13.76 -5.23
C GLN A 189 -6.05 -12.52 -4.38
N LEU A 190 -6.26 -12.58 -3.05
CA LEU A 190 -5.90 -11.48 -2.15
C LEU A 190 -4.40 -11.19 -2.15
N ALA A 191 -3.55 -12.20 -2.29
CA ALA A 191 -2.11 -12.00 -2.44
C ALA A 191 -1.76 -11.35 -3.78
N ILE A 192 -2.46 -11.67 -4.88
CA ILE A 192 -2.31 -10.99 -6.16
C ILE A 192 -2.70 -9.53 -6.03
N TYR A 193 -3.87 -9.22 -5.46
CA TYR A 193 -4.32 -7.84 -5.26
C TYR A 193 -3.32 -7.00 -4.43
N ARG A 194 -2.76 -7.57 -3.37
CA ARG A 194 -1.71 -6.92 -2.56
C ARG A 194 -0.42 -6.62 -3.32
N ASN A 195 -0.01 -7.50 -4.24
CA ASN A 195 1.33 -7.42 -4.85
C ASN A 195 1.34 -6.85 -6.27
N LEU A 196 0.32 -7.17 -7.07
CA LEU A 196 0.14 -6.67 -8.44
C LEU A 196 -0.52 -5.30 -8.43
N LEU A 197 -1.70 -5.20 -7.83
CA LEU A 197 -2.52 -3.98 -7.83
C LEU A 197 -2.14 -3.01 -6.71
N LYS A 198 -1.40 -3.49 -5.70
CA LYS A 198 -0.98 -2.72 -4.52
C LYS A 198 -2.18 -2.16 -3.74
N LEU A 199 -3.30 -2.89 -3.72
CA LEU A 199 -4.49 -2.49 -2.96
C LEU A 199 -4.16 -2.35 -1.48
N ASP A 200 -4.66 -1.27 -0.89
CA ASP A 200 -4.52 -1.03 0.54
C ASP A 200 -5.52 -1.86 1.35
N ARG A 201 -5.48 -1.71 2.67
CA ARG A 201 -6.37 -2.47 3.54
C ARG A 201 -7.84 -2.21 3.26
N ALA A 202 -8.23 -0.95 3.01
CA ALA A 202 -9.61 -0.59 2.75
C ALA A 202 -10.14 -1.28 1.48
N MET A 203 -9.39 -1.17 0.38
CA MET A 203 -9.76 -1.79 -0.90
C MET A 203 -9.81 -3.32 -0.78
N LEU A 204 -8.88 -3.95 -0.06
CA LEU A 204 -8.92 -5.40 0.16
C LEU A 204 -10.11 -5.85 1.01
N GLU A 205 -10.44 -5.11 2.08
CA GLU A 205 -11.61 -5.38 2.92
C GLU A 205 -12.92 -5.20 2.13
N PHE A 206 -12.97 -4.26 1.18
CA PHE A 206 -14.10 -4.08 0.27
C PHE A 206 -14.17 -5.18 -0.80
N ASN A 207 -13.05 -5.56 -1.42
CA ASN A 207 -13.00 -6.68 -2.37
C ASN A 207 -13.44 -8.01 -1.72
N ILE A 208 -13.11 -8.24 -0.44
CA ILE A 208 -13.62 -9.39 0.32
C ILE A 208 -15.14 -9.27 0.51
N PHE A 209 -15.64 -8.07 0.79
CA PHE A 209 -17.08 -7.82 0.90
C PHE A 209 -17.83 -8.11 -0.41
N GLU A 210 -17.27 -7.71 -1.55
CA GLU A 210 -17.84 -8.00 -2.87
C GLU A 210 -17.84 -9.50 -3.22
N MET A 211 -16.96 -10.31 -2.63
CA MET A 211 -17.07 -11.77 -2.77
C MET A 211 -18.34 -12.34 -2.14
N PHE A 212 -18.90 -11.66 -1.13
CA PHE A 212 -20.20 -12.03 -0.54
C PHE A 212 -21.38 -11.41 -1.31
N TYR A 213 -21.21 -10.19 -1.83
CA TYR A 213 -22.25 -9.45 -2.57
C TYR A 213 -21.70 -8.88 -3.89
N PRO A 214 -21.55 -9.69 -4.95
CA PRO A 214 -20.85 -9.29 -6.18
C PRO A 214 -21.52 -8.14 -6.96
N ASP A 215 -22.83 -7.98 -6.83
CA ASP A 215 -23.64 -6.94 -7.46
C ASP A 215 -23.97 -5.78 -6.49
N TRP A 216 -23.23 -5.64 -5.38
CA TRP A 216 -23.48 -4.61 -4.35
C TRP A 216 -23.51 -3.17 -4.90
N LYS A 217 -22.69 -2.86 -5.90
CA LYS A 217 -22.65 -1.53 -6.53
C LYS A 217 -23.94 -1.20 -7.28
N GLU A 218 -24.53 -2.21 -7.93
CA GLU A 218 -25.73 -2.06 -8.77
C GLU A 218 -27.02 -2.24 -7.96
N ASN A 219 -27.08 -3.30 -7.14
CA ASN A 219 -28.26 -3.77 -6.41
C ASN A 219 -28.12 -3.70 -4.89
N GLY A 220 -27.19 -2.88 -4.35
CA GLY A 220 -26.91 -2.84 -2.92
C GLY A 220 -28.11 -2.50 -2.03
N GLU A 221 -29.10 -1.77 -2.53
CA GLU A 221 -30.36 -1.51 -1.81
C GLU A 221 -31.14 -2.80 -1.50
N ALA A 222 -31.12 -3.78 -2.42
CA ALA A 222 -31.79 -5.07 -2.23
C ALA A 222 -31.07 -5.93 -1.17
N HIS A 223 -29.74 -5.85 -1.12
CA HIS A 223 -28.90 -6.61 -0.18
C HIS A 223 -28.81 -5.97 1.21
N LEU A 224 -29.26 -4.72 1.37
CA LEU A 224 -29.02 -3.92 2.57
C LEU A 224 -29.55 -4.58 3.85
N GLY A 225 -30.75 -5.13 3.82
CA GLY A 225 -31.34 -5.83 4.97
C GLY A 225 -30.52 -7.05 5.40
N GLU A 226 -29.99 -7.80 4.44
CA GLU A 226 -29.14 -8.96 4.70
C GLU A 226 -27.79 -8.54 5.27
N VAL A 227 -27.15 -7.53 4.70
CA VAL A 227 -25.86 -6.99 5.18
C VAL A 227 -25.99 -6.48 6.61
N ILE A 228 -27.08 -5.78 6.94
CA ILE A 228 -27.36 -5.32 8.31
C ILE A 228 -27.52 -6.51 9.26
N GLY A 229 -28.30 -7.53 8.87
CA GLY A 229 -28.49 -8.74 9.68
C GLY A 229 -27.21 -9.53 9.93
N ASN A 230 -26.36 -9.66 8.90
CA ASN A 230 -25.17 -10.49 8.88
C ASN A 230 -23.85 -9.73 9.12
N PHE A 231 -23.91 -8.43 9.49
CA PHE A 231 -22.74 -7.57 9.61
C PHE A 231 -21.61 -8.17 10.48
N SER A 232 -21.97 -8.79 11.61
CA SER A 232 -20.99 -9.40 12.52
C SER A 232 -20.25 -10.58 11.87
N GLN A 233 -20.97 -11.41 11.12
CA GLN A 233 -20.41 -12.56 10.39
C GLN A 233 -19.50 -12.10 9.25
N ILE A 234 -19.94 -11.09 8.49
CA ILE A 234 -19.14 -10.47 7.42
C ILE A 234 -17.84 -9.90 7.99
N LYS A 235 -17.91 -9.16 9.11
CA LYS A 235 -16.74 -8.63 9.80
C LYS A 235 -15.79 -9.75 10.24
N LEU A 236 -16.30 -10.80 10.87
CA LEU A 236 -15.49 -11.94 11.32
C LEU A 236 -14.82 -12.66 10.15
N ALA A 237 -15.54 -12.89 9.05
CA ALA A 237 -14.99 -13.50 7.83
C ALA A 237 -13.90 -12.63 7.21
N THR A 238 -14.13 -11.32 7.12
CA THR A 238 -13.16 -10.34 6.61
C THR A 238 -11.88 -10.33 7.44
N VAL A 239 -12.00 -10.33 8.77
CA VAL A 239 -10.84 -10.39 9.68
C VAL A 239 -10.09 -11.72 9.53
N LYS A 240 -10.81 -12.84 9.43
CA LYS A 240 -10.22 -14.18 9.24
C LYS A 240 -9.41 -14.24 7.94
N LEU A 241 -9.98 -13.77 6.83
CA LEU A 241 -9.30 -13.75 5.52
C LEU A 241 -8.10 -12.79 5.50
N SER A 242 -8.23 -11.64 6.16
CA SER A 242 -7.18 -10.62 6.21
C SER A 242 -5.99 -11.01 7.09
N LYS A 243 -6.21 -11.78 8.17
CA LYS A 243 -5.18 -12.18 9.15
C LYS A 243 -4.66 -13.61 8.95
N TYR A 244 -4.76 -14.15 7.74
CA TYR A 244 -4.28 -15.50 7.45
C TYR A 244 -2.77 -15.65 7.71
N HIS A 245 -2.37 -16.72 8.40
CA HIS A 245 -1.02 -16.87 8.96
C HIS A 245 0.08 -17.05 7.90
N LEU A 246 -0.23 -17.65 6.73
CA LEU A 246 0.71 -17.73 5.59
C LEU A 246 0.55 -16.57 4.59
N SER A 247 -0.29 -15.57 4.86
CA SER A 247 -0.50 -14.43 3.94
C SER A 247 0.81 -13.71 3.56
N GLY A 248 1.74 -13.57 4.51
CA GLY A 248 3.05 -12.97 4.25
C GLY A 248 3.95 -13.83 3.37
N ALA A 249 4.00 -15.14 3.61
CA ALA A 249 4.77 -16.08 2.80
C ALA A 249 4.20 -16.18 1.37
N LEU A 250 2.88 -16.24 1.25
CA LEU A 250 2.16 -16.23 -0.02
C LEU A 250 2.40 -14.93 -0.78
N SER A 251 2.31 -13.78 -0.09
CA SER A 251 2.61 -12.47 -0.69
C SER A 251 4.04 -12.40 -1.21
N ALA A 252 5.03 -12.86 -0.43
CA ALA A 252 6.42 -12.88 -0.85
C ALA A 252 6.67 -13.75 -2.10
N LEU A 253 5.93 -14.86 -2.23
CA LEU A 253 5.98 -15.71 -3.42
C LEU A 253 5.32 -15.03 -4.63
N VAL A 254 4.08 -14.56 -4.48
CA VAL A 254 3.31 -13.89 -5.55
C VAL A 254 4.03 -12.66 -6.07
N ARG A 255 4.69 -11.90 -5.19
CA ARG A 255 5.50 -10.73 -5.55
C ARG A 255 6.56 -11.03 -6.62
N ARG A 256 7.18 -12.21 -6.60
CA ARG A 256 8.20 -12.62 -7.59
C ARG A 256 7.62 -12.77 -9.00
N TYR A 257 6.31 -13.02 -9.09
CA TYR A 257 5.59 -13.19 -10.34
C TYR A 257 4.83 -11.94 -10.77
N ALA A 258 4.82 -10.86 -9.98
CA ALA A 258 4.05 -9.66 -10.31
C ALA A 258 4.71 -8.83 -11.42
N SER A 259 6.06 -8.81 -11.49
CA SER A 259 6.82 -7.96 -12.41
C SER A 259 6.40 -8.08 -13.90
N PRO A 260 6.19 -9.27 -14.48
CA PRO A 260 5.76 -9.41 -15.87
C PRO A 260 4.38 -8.80 -16.14
N PHE A 261 3.43 -8.97 -15.21
CA PHE A 261 2.07 -8.42 -15.34
C PHE A 261 2.07 -6.90 -15.18
N VAL A 262 2.91 -6.36 -14.29
CA VAL A 262 3.06 -4.89 -14.18
C VAL A 262 3.59 -4.29 -15.47
N LEU A 263 4.63 -4.88 -16.08
CA LEU A 263 5.15 -4.38 -17.36
C LEU A 263 4.18 -4.62 -18.53
N LEU A 264 3.39 -5.69 -18.48
CA LEU A 264 2.34 -5.95 -19.44
C LEU A 264 1.25 -4.87 -19.37
N ARG A 265 0.83 -4.47 -18.16
CA ARG A 265 -0.08 -3.33 -17.97
C ARG A 265 0.49 -2.07 -18.61
N ASP A 266 1.73 -1.71 -18.27
CA ASP A 266 2.39 -0.52 -18.80
C ASP A 266 2.48 -0.56 -20.35
N ALA A 267 2.67 -1.75 -20.94
CA ALA A 267 2.66 -1.97 -22.38
C ALA A 267 1.27 -1.78 -23.01
N LEU A 268 0.23 -2.35 -22.38
CA LEU A 268 -1.17 -2.25 -22.82
C LEU A 268 -1.69 -0.82 -22.75
N GLU A 269 -1.39 -0.08 -21.68
CA GLU A 269 -1.76 1.33 -21.54
C GLU A 269 -1.18 2.20 -22.66
N ARG A 270 0.01 1.84 -23.19
CA ARG A 270 0.69 2.65 -24.21
C ARG A 270 0.29 2.30 -25.64
N VAL A 271 0.25 1.01 -25.96
CA VAL A 271 0.10 0.53 -27.36
C VAL A 271 -1.26 -0.13 -27.60
N GLY A 272 -2.07 -0.30 -26.55
CA GLY A 272 -3.35 -0.99 -26.61
C GLY A 272 -3.21 -2.48 -26.83
N THR A 273 -4.26 -3.12 -27.33
CA THR A 273 -4.35 -4.58 -27.50
C THR A 273 -3.42 -5.17 -28.56
N LYS A 274 -2.68 -4.34 -29.32
CA LYS A 274 -1.67 -4.81 -30.30
C LYS A 274 -0.58 -5.70 -29.68
N VAL A 275 -0.25 -5.48 -28.42
CA VAL A 275 0.75 -6.31 -27.71
C VAL A 275 0.21 -7.71 -27.36
N ILE A 276 -1.11 -7.92 -27.40
CA ILE A 276 -1.72 -9.23 -27.19
C ILE A 276 -1.61 -10.07 -28.47
N THR A 277 -1.73 -9.42 -29.64
CA THR A 277 -1.76 -10.11 -30.94
C THR A 277 -0.39 -10.31 -31.58
N ASP A 278 0.56 -9.41 -31.37
CA ASP A 278 1.91 -9.47 -31.97
C ASP A 278 2.99 -9.78 -30.93
N LYS A 279 3.60 -10.98 -31.05
CA LYS A 279 4.67 -11.48 -30.18
C LYS A 279 5.93 -10.60 -30.19
N VAL A 280 6.23 -9.97 -31.33
CA VAL A 280 7.42 -9.11 -31.49
C VAL A 280 7.15 -7.76 -30.85
N ALA A 281 5.96 -7.18 -31.11
CA ALA A 281 5.52 -5.95 -30.47
C ALA A 281 5.48 -6.10 -28.94
N LEU A 282 4.96 -7.22 -28.42
CA LEU A 282 4.96 -7.53 -26.99
C LEU A 282 6.36 -7.50 -26.38
N ALA A 283 7.32 -8.19 -27.01
CA ALA A 283 8.68 -8.28 -26.51
C ALA A 283 9.38 -6.91 -26.47
N ALA A 284 9.27 -6.16 -27.57
CA ALA A 284 9.87 -4.84 -27.69
C ALA A 284 9.24 -3.85 -26.70
N GLU A 285 7.92 -3.91 -26.51
CA GLU A 285 7.23 -3.00 -25.61
C GLU A 285 7.54 -3.27 -24.15
N ILE A 286 7.63 -4.53 -23.75
CA ILE A 286 8.01 -4.91 -22.39
C ILE A 286 9.46 -4.48 -22.09
N ALA A 287 10.38 -4.65 -23.03
CA ALA A 287 11.77 -4.17 -22.88
C ALA A 287 11.83 -2.65 -22.71
N ASN A 288 11.07 -1.90 -23.53
CA ASN A 288 10.97 -0.44 -23.42
C ASN A 288 10.36 0.01 -22.08
N SER A 289 9.33 -0.68 -21.61
CA SER A 289 8.70 -0.42 -20.31
C SER A 289 9.65 -0.77 -19.16
N TYR A 290 10.40 -1.87 -19.26
CA TYR A 290 11.42 -2.26 -18.29
C TYR A 290 12.51 -1.19 -18.14
N ALA A 291 13.10 -0.75 -19.26
CA ALA A 291 14.17 0.25 -19.28
C ALA A 291 13.71 1.59 -18.66
N ARG A 292 12.52 2.06 -19.03
CA ARG A 292 11.92 3.28 -18.45
C ARG A 292 11.66 3.13 -16.96
N LYS A 293 11.11 1.98 -16.55
CA LYS A 293 10.78 1.73 -15.14
C LYS A 293 12.04 1.64 -14.29
N ILE A 294 13.12 1.03 -14.77
CA ILE A 294 14.42 1.06 -14.08
C ILE A 294 14.95 2.48 -13.93
N ALA A 295 14.91 3.29 -14.99
CA ALA A 295 15.40 4.67 -14.94
C ALA A 295 14.62 5.49 -13.91
N LYS A 296 13.28 5.39 -13.94
CA LYS A 296 12.39 6.08 -13.00
C LYS A 296 12.56 5.58 -11.57
N GLU A 297 12.68 4.27 -11.35
CA GLU A 297 12.93 3.72 -10.03
C GLU A 297 14.28 4.15 -9.48
N ARG A 298 15.33 4.24 -10.31
CA ARG A 298 16.64 4.77 -9.87
C ARG A 298 16.53 6.20 -9.35
N GLU A 299 15.85 7.08 -10.08
CA GLU A 299 15.64 8.48 -9.69
C GLU A 299 14.74 8.60 -8.45
N ARG A 300 13.64 7.84 -8.42
CA ARG A 300 12.72 7.78 -7.28
C ARG A 300 13.45 7.30 -6.03
N LEU A 301 14.25 6.25 -6.12
CA LEU A 301 15.02 5.70 -5.00
C LEU A 301 16.03 6.72 -4.50
N ALA A 302 16.81 7.34 -5.37
CA ALA A 302 17.75 8.39 -4.98
C ALA A 302 17.04 9.52 -4.22
N THR A 303 15.91 9.99 -4.75
CA THR A 303 15.12 11.08 -4.14
C THR A 303 14.50 10.67 -2.81
N THR A 304 13.87 9.48 -2.75
CA THR A 304 13.19 8.96 -1.56
C THR A 304 14.18 8.67 -0.46
N THR A 305 15.28 8.01 -0.79
CA THR A 305 16.38 7.75 0.14
C THR A 305 16.97 9.04 0.68
N THR A 306 17.22 10.04 -0.18
CA THR A 306 17.74 11.33 0.26
C THR A 306 16.77 12.05 1.21
N ARG A 307 15.47 12.07 0.88
CA ARG A 307 14.44 12.65 1.76
C ARG A 307 14.33 11.91 3.09
N ALA A 308 14.36 10.58 3.07
CA ALA A 308 14.33 9.76 4.29
C ALA A 308 15.58 9.99 5.15
N LEU A 309 16.76 10.07 4.55
CA LEU A 309 18.02 10.41 5.23
C LEU A 309 17.92 11.79 5.91
N ILE A 310 17.44 12.81 5.19
CA ILE A 310 17.24 14.16 5.74
C ILE A 310 16.23 14.13 6.88
N TYR A 311 15.09 13.47 6.71
CA TYR A 311 14.05 13.41 7.73
C TYR A 311 14.51 12.69 8.99
N ILE A 312 15.17 11.53 8.86
CA ILE A 312 15.71 10.75 9.98
C ILE A 312 16.81 11.55 10.68
N PHE A 313 17.69 12.21 9.93
CA PHE A 313 18.71 13.09 10.49
C PHE A 313 18.09 14.26 11.26
N LEU A 314 17.14 14.97 10.67
CA LEU A 314 16.45 16.09 11.31
C LEU A 314 15.69 15.65 12.57
N THR A 315 15.01 14.51 12.50
CA THR A 315 14.30 13.95 13.66
C THR A 315 15.28 13.59 14.78
N LYS A 316 16.44 13.03 14.44
CA LYS A 316 17.51 12.74 15.40
C LYS A 316 18.07 14.03 16.00
N VAL A 317 18.30 15.09 15.21
CA VAL A 317 18.68 16.42 15.72
C VAL A 317 17.68 16.90 16.76
N VAL A 318 16.40 16.97 16.42
CA VAL A 318 15.35 17.45 17.33
C VAL A 318 15.31 16.61 18.61
N LEU A 319 15.29 15.29 18.50
CA LEU A 319 15.23 14.40 19.66
C LEU A 319 16.50 14.48 20.51
N SER A 320 17.67 14.69 19.89
CA SER A 320 18.91 14.88 20.61
C SER A 320 18.92 16.20 21.40
N PHE A 321 18.41 17.30 20.83
CA PHE A 321 18.31 18.58 21.54
C PHE A 321 17.22 18.61 22.61
N VAL A 322 16.05 18.01 22.35
CA VAL A 322 14.89 18.07 23.24
C VAL A 322 14.96 17.03 24.37
N PHE A 323 15.48 15.83 24.09
CA PHE A 323 15.46 14.72 25.04
C PHE A 323 16.85 14.25 25.45
N GLU A 324 17.74 13.98 24.49
CA GLU A 324 19.03 13.32 24.79
C GLU A 324 19.97 14.22 25.60
N LEU A 325 20.20 15.47 25.16
CA LEU A 325 21.08 16.42 25.84
C LEU A 325 20.55 16.78 27.25
N PRO A 326 19.26 17.12 27.44
CA PRO A 326 18.72 17.35 28.78
C PRO A 326 18.79 16.12 29.67
N ALA A 327 18.47 14.93 29.16
CA ALA A 327 18.50 13.70 29.96
C ALA A 327 19.92 13.33 30.41
N GLU A 328 20.91 13.42 29.53
CA GLU A 328 22.32 13.18 29.87
C GLU A 328 22.81 14.18 30.93
N ASN A 329 22.47 15.46 30.77
CA ASN A 329 22.88 16.48 31.72
C ASN A 329 22.16 16.36 33.09
N LEU A 330 20.86 16.04 33.10
CA LEU A 330 20.07 15.92 34.33
C LEU A 330 20.36 14.63 35.11
N ILE A 331 20.55 13.50 34.42
CA ILE A 331 20.73 12.18 35.05
C ILE A 331 22.22 11.91 35.36
N TYR A 332 23.12 12.28 34.45
CA TYR A 332 24.55 11.90 34.51
C TYR A 332 25.50 13.10 34.70
N GLY A 333 24.96 14.33 34.77
CA GLY A 333 25.70 15.54 35.15
C GLY A 333 26.65 16.11 34.08
N SER A 334 26.87 15.42 32.97
CA SER A 334 27.68 15.92 31.86
C SER A 334 27.36 15.18 30.55
N VAL A 335 27.45 15.89 29.44
CA VAL A 335 27.34 15.29 28.10
C VAL A 335 28.72 14.83 27.66
N ARG A 336 28.87 13.51 27.44
CA ARG A 336 30.12 12.93 26.95
C ARG A 336 30.20 13.11 25.43
N PRO A 337 31.20 13.84 24.89
CA PRO A 337 31.19 14.26 23.49
C PRO A 337 31.36 13.09 22.50
N LEU A 338 32.20 12.11 22.83
CA LEU A 338 32.43 10.95 21.97
C LEU A 338 31.18 10.04 21.85
N PRO A 339 30.55 9.60 22.96
CA PRO A 339 29.28 8.88 22.91
C PRO A 339 28.18 9.62 22.14
N PHE A 340 28.04 10.93 22.39
CA PHE A 340 27.06 11.76 21.69
C PHE A 340 27.34 11.80 20.18
N ALA A 341 28.59 12.03 19.76
CA ALA A 341 28.95 12.08 18.36
C ALA A 341 28.68 10.75 17.64
N ILE A 342 29.06 9.63 18.25
CA ILE A 342 28.80 8.29 17.69
C ILE A 342 27.29 8.07 17.56
N ASN A 343 26.50 8.36 18.60
CA ASN A 343 25.06 8.17 18.58
C ASN A 343 24.32 9.08 17.58
N PHE A 344 24.85 10.27 17.36
CA PHE A 344 24.29 11.24 16.43
C PHE A 344 24.61 10.88 14.96
N ILE A 345 25.84 10.47 14.68
CA ILE A 345 26.33 10.25 13.31
C ILE A 345 26.07 8.82 12.80
N PHE A 346 26.13 7.82 13.68
CA PHE A 346 26.06 6.41 13.27
C PHE A 346 24.76 6.04 12.55
N PRO A 347 23.55 6.42 13.02
CA PRO A 347 22.32 6.01 12.34
C PRO A 347 22.19 6.57 10.91
N PRO A 348 22.45 7.86 10.64
CA PRO A 348 22.51 8.38 9.26
C PRO A 348 23.54 7.65 8.38
N LEU A 349 24.74 7.36 8.91
CA LEU A 349 25.76 6.63 8.17
C LEU A 349 25.33 5.19 7.85
N LEU A 350 24.73 4.49 8.81
CA LEU A 350 24.21 3.14 8.61
C LEU A 350 23.18 3.13 7.47
N LEU A 351 22.24 4.08 7.48
CA LEU A 351 21.24 4.19 6.43
C LEU A 351 21.89 4.49 5.07
N PHE A 352 22.89 5.37 5.02
CA PHE A 352 23.64 5.66 3.81
C PHE A 352 24.31 4.39 3.25
N PHE A 353 25.03 3.61 4.05
CA PHE A 353 25.66 2.36 3.61
C PHE A 353 24.65 1.28 3.18
N LEU A 354 23.54 1.14 3.90
CA LEU A 354 22.44 0.24 3.52
C LEU A 354 21.88 0.59 2.13
N THR A 355 21.87 1.88 1.77
CA THR A 355 21.34 2.35 0.50
C THR A 355 22.34 2.28 -0.66
N LEU A 356 23.63 2.45 -0.41
CA LEU A 356 24.68 2.23 -1.43
C LEU A 356 24.74 0.77 -1.90
N SER A 357 24.37 -0.16 -1.02
CA SER A 357 24.36 -1.61 -1.31
C SER A 357 23.17 -2.06 -2.17
N LEU A 358 22.41 -1.12 -2.75
CA LEU A 358 21.29 -1.40 -3.64
C LEU A 358 21.77 -1.72 -5.06
N ALA A 359 21.88 -3.01 -5.38
CA ALA A 359 22.06 -3.47 -6.75
C ALA A 359 20.72 -3.47 -7.50
N LEU A 360 20.65 -2.74 -8.61
CA LEU A 360 19.54 -2.83 -9.56
C LEU A 360 19.60 -4.19 -10.29
N PRO A 361 18.45 -4.76 -10.69
CA PRO A 361 18.43 -6.02 -11.44
C PRO A 361 19.19 -5.89 -12.76
N GLY A 362 19.99 -6.92 -13.08
CA GLY A 362 20.79 -6.97 -14.31
C GLY A 362 20.00 -7.49 -15.53
N ARG A 363 20.67 -7.56 -16.67
CA ARG A 363 20.08 -7.92 -17.97
C ARG A 363 19.44 -9.32 -18.02
N GLU A 364 19.95 -10.28 -17.24
CA GLU A 364 19.34 -11.62 -17.11
C GLU A 364 17.89 -11.53 -16.58
N ASN A 365 17.62 -10.60 -15.67
CA ASN A 365 16.30 -10.42 -15.10
C ASN A 365 15.31 -9.84 -16.12
N GLU A 366 15.77 -8.95 -17.00
CA GLU A 366 14.98 -8.43 -18.13
C GLU A 366 14.53 -9.55 -19.07
N GLU A 367 15.47 -10.40 -19.50
CA GLU A 367 15.20 -11.51 -20.42
C GLU A 367 14.18 -12.49 -19.83
N ARG A 368 14.27 -12.78 -18.52
CA ARG A 368 13.27 -13.62 -17.84
C ARG A 368 11.90 -12.96 -17.69
N ILE A 369 11.83 -11.66 -17.45
CA ILE A 369 10.54 -10.96 -17.39
C ILE A 369 9.84 -11.01 -18.76
N ILE A 370 10.58 -10.77 -19.85
CA ILE A 370 10.04 -10.85 -21.21
C ILE A 370 9.53 -12.26 -21.51
N ALA A 371 10.29 -13.30 -21.12
CA ALA A 371 9.87 -14.68 -21.27
C ALA A 371 8.58 -14.99 -20.49
N ALA A 372 8.51 -14.59 -19.21
CA ALA A 372 7.33 -14.78 -18.37
C ALA A 372 6.10 -14.06 -18.93
N ALA A 373 6.23 -12.82 -19.39
CA ALA A 373 5.09 -12.09 -19.93
C ALA A 373 4.57 -12.70 -21.24
N LYS A 374 5.46 -13.23 -22.09
CA LYS A 374 5.07 -14.01 -23.27
C LYS A 374 4.31 -15.27 -22.86
N GLU A 375 4.83 -16.03 -21.89
CA GLU A 375 4.18 -17.23 -21.36
C GLU A 375 2.82 -16.95 -20.69
N ALA A 376 2.65 -15.79 -20.07
CA ALA A 376 1.39 -15.42 -19.43
C ALA A 376 0.23 -15.25 -20.44
N ILE A 377 0.54 -14.81 -21.67
CA ILE A 377 -0.44 -14.59 -22.76
C ILE A 377 -0.51 -15.79 -23.70
N LEU A 378 0.63 -16.41 -24.02
CA LEU A 378 0.76 -17.46 -25.03
C LEU A 378 0.96 -18.82 -24.36
N SER A 379 0.42 -19.89 -24.96
CA SER A 379 0.73 -21.25 -24.52
C SER A 379 2.23 -21.53 -24.56
N PRO A 380 2.78 -22.25 -23.56
CA PRO A 380 4.21 -22.57 -23.54
C PRO A 380 4.58 -23.42 -24.77
N ASP A 381 5.59 -22.98 -25.53
CA ASP A 381 6.15 -23.67 -26.71
C ASP A 381 6.97 -24.93 -26.31
N GLY A 382 6.50 -25.72 -25.35
CA GLY A 382 7.13 -26.96 -24.89
C GLY A 382 8.36 -26.78 -23.99
N GLN A 383 8.82 -25.55 -23.73
CA GLN A 383 9.85 -25.28 -22.73
C GLN A 383 9.23 -25.18 -21.32
N ARG A 384 9.95 -25.68 -20.29
CA ARG A 384 9.59 -25.46 -18.88
C ARG A 384 9.66 -23.96 -18.57
N GLY A 385 8.52 -23.30 -18.68
CA GLY A 385 8.38 -21.87 -18.43
C GLY A 385 8.40 -21.51 -16.95
N ILE A 386 8.44 -20.22 -16.66
CA ILE A 386 8.54 -19.66 -15.30
C ILE A 386 7.30 -20.02 -14.47
N PHE A 387 6.14 -20.24 -15.09
CA PHE A 387 4.93 -20.68 -14.39
C PHE A 387 4.80 -22.21 -14.29
N SER A 388 5.71 -22.98 -14.90
CA SER A 388 5.69 -24.46 -14.83
C SER A 388 6.31 -25.03 -13.54
N GLU A 389 7.10 -24.23 -12.82
CA GLU A 389 7.72 -24.65 -11.56
C GLU A 389 6.73 -24.60 -10.39
N LYS A 390 6.31 -25.76 -9.91
CA LYS A 390 5.44 -25.88 -8.73
C LYS A 390 6.17 -25.38 -7.48
N ASN A 391 5.73 -24.24 -6.97
CA ASN A 391 6.20 -23.65 -5.74
C ASN A 391 5.18 -23.90 -4.63
N ARG A 392 5.62 -24.57 -3.56
CA ARG A 392 4.75 -24.89 -2.43
C ARG A 392 4.94 -23.90 -1.29
N VAL A 393 3.83 -23.37 -0.80
CA VAL A 393 3.76 -22.62 0.46
C VAL A 393 3.08 -23.55 1.46
N GLU A 394 3.87 -24.10 2.37
CA GLU A 394 3.38 -25.11 3.32
C GLU A 394 3.54 -24.61 4.76
N VAL A 395 2.61 -25.02 5.63
CA VAL A 395 2.81 -24.90 7.07
C VAL A 395 3.94 -25.85 7.48
N LYS A 396 5.13 -25.30 7.74
CA LYS A 396 6.25 -26.08 8.27
C LYS A 396 5.93 -26.55 9.68
N LYS A 397 5.34 -27.75 9.82
CA LYS A 397 5.20 -28.43 11.11
C LYS A 397 6.60 -28.81 11.60
N ARG A 398 7.22 -27.94 12.39
CA ARG A 398 8.45 -28.25 13.12
C ARG A 398 8.07 -29.07 14.34
N ALA A 399 8.69 -30.24 14.54
CA ALA A 399 8.49 -31.01 15.77
C ALA A 399 8.75 -30.11 16.99
N GLY A 400 7.93 -30.21 18.05
CA GLY A 400 7.94 -29.26 19.17
C GLY A 400 9.33 -29.03 19.78
N GLY A 401 10.16 -30.08 19.86
CA GLY A 401 11.54 -29.99 20.33
C GLY A 401 12.46 -29.19 19.39
N LEU A 402 12.35 -29.37 18.07
CA LEU A 402 13.13 -28.61 17.08
C LEU A 402 12.70 -27.13 17.02
N GLY A 403 11.41 -26.85 17.25
CA GLY A 403 10.93 -25.47 17.37
C GLY A 403 11.56 -24.75 18.56
N LEU A 404 11.60 -25.41 19.72
CA LEU A 404 12.19 -24.86 20.94
C LEU A 404 13.69 -24.63 20.80
N THR A 405 14.45 -25.58 20.25
CA THR A 405 15.91 -25.42 20.07
C THR A 405 16.24 -24.26 19.14
N LEU A 406 15.52 -24.11 18.01
CA LEU A 406 15.72 -22.98 17.10
C LEU A 406 15.35 -21.64 17.76
N PHE A 407 14.29 -21.61 18.58
CA PHE A 407 13.95 -20.42 19.35
C PHE A 407 15.03 -20.05 20.35
N LEU A 408 15.58 -21.02 21.09
CA LEU A 408 16.66 -20.79 22.05
C LEU A 408 17.95 -20.32 21.37
N ILE A 409 18.30 -20.91 20.22
CA ILE A 409 19.44 -20.45 19.39
C ILE A 409 19.23 -19.01 18.95
N TYR A 410 18.02 -18.67 18.49
CA TYR A 410 17.67 -17.31 18.09
C TYR A 410 17.74 -16.32 19.26
N LEU A 411 17.19 -16.69 20.43
CA LEU A 411 17.22 -15.87 21.63
C LEU A 411 18.65 -15.65 22.11
N PHE A 412 19.48 -16.71 22.10
CA PHE A 412 20.89 -16.61 22.43
C PHE A 412 21.63 -15.69 21.45
N ALA A 413 21.42 -15.84 20.14
CA ALA A 413 22.01 -14.95 19.14
C ALA A 413 21.58 -13.49 19.36
N PHE A 414 20.31 -13.27 19.68
CA PHE A 414 19.78 -11.94 20.00
C PHE A 414 20.50 -11.32 21.20
N VAL A 415 20.58 -12.03 22.32
CA VAL A 415 21.27 -11.56 23.55
C VAL A 415 22.76 -11.38 23.31
N ALA A 416 23.41 -12.29 22.58
CA ALA A 416 24.83 -12.20 22.27
C ALA A 416 25.14 -10.96 21.42
N ILE A 417 24.38 -10.71 20.35
CA ILE A 417 24.61 -9.56 19.46
C ILE A 417 24.38 -8.24 20.20
N PHE A 418 23.26 -8.10 20.91
CA PHE A 418 22.97 -6.89 21.69
C PHE A 418 23.94 -6.70 22.85
N GLY A 419 24.31 -7.79 23.53
CA GLY A 419 25.23 -7.78 24.68
C GLY A 419 26.66 -7.40 24.29
N VAL A 420 27.20 -7.99 23.22
CA VAL A 420 28.53 -7.63 22.70
C VAL A 420 28.57 -6.17 22.25
N LEU A 421 27.51 -5.70 21.58
CA LEU A 421 27.43 -4.30 21.17
C LEU A 421 27.30 -3.35 22.36
N ALA A 422 26.44 -3.65 23.32
CA ALA A 422 26.27 -2.86 24.54
C ALA A 422 27.56 -2.79 25.35
N TRP A 423 28.26 -3.92 25.49
CA TRP A 423 29.58 -3.96 26.13
C TRP A 423 30.60 -3.10 25.38
N GLY A 424 30.64 -3.17 24.04
CA GLY A 424 31.51 -2.31 23.25
C GLY A 424 31.20 -0.82 23.41
N LEU A 425 29.93 -0.44 23.48
CA LEU A 425 29.50 0.94 23.72
C LEU A 425 29.83 1.42 25.14
N ASP A 426 29.70 0.56 26.14
CA ASP A 426 30.09 0.86 27.53
C ASP A 426 31.59 1.17 27.63
N GLN A 427 32.45 0.40 26.94
CA GLN A 427 33.89 0.68 26.86
C GLN A 427 34.22 2.00 26.15
N LEU A 428 33.33 2.49 25.27
CA LEU A 428 33.44 3.81 24.63
C LEU A 428 32.90 4.95 25.51
N GLY A 429 32.49 4.64 26.75
CA GLY A 429 32.01 5.60 27.73
C GLY A 429 30.55 5.98 27.55
N PHE A 430 29.73 5.18 26.86
CA PHE A 430 28.29 5.41 26.82
C PHE A 430 27.67 5.22 28.21
N THR A 431 26.62 5.99 28.52
CA THR A 431 25.76 5.73 29.69
C THR A 431 24.78 4.61 29.35
N LEU A 432 24.17 3.99 30.37
CA LEU A 432 23.10 3.01 30.15
C LEU A 432 21.96 3.58 29.30
N PHE A 433 21.59 4.85 29.55
CA PHE A 433 20.61 5.57 28.75
C PHE A 433 21.07 5.75 27.29
N GLY A 434 22.31 6.19 27.07
CA GLY A 434 22.90 6.34 25.75
C GLY A 434 22.97 5.02 24.97
N ILE A 435 23.34 3.91 25.63
CA ILE A 435 23.33 2.56 25.04
C ILE A 435 21.91 2.18 24.60
N ALA A 436 20.92 2.33 25.49
CA ALA A 436 19.53 2.01 25.19
C ALA A 436 19.01 2.83 24.00
N LEU A 437 19.32 4.13 23.98
CA LEU A 437 18.90 5.05 22.94
C LEU A 437 19.61 4.76 21.60
N PHE A 438 20.91 4.42 21.62
CA PHE A 438 21.66 3.99 20.44
C PHE A 438 21.06 2.72 19.82
N LEU A 439 20.80 1.70 20.64
CA LEU A 439 20.21 0.43 20.19
C LEU A 439 18.79 0.64 19.65
N PHE A 440 18.01 1.51 20.27
CA PHE A 440 16.67 1.88 19.83
C PHE A 440 16.70 2.53 18.44
N TYR A 441 17.51 3.59 18.24
CA TYR A 441 17.62 4.25 16.94
C TYR A 441 18.20 3.34 15.87
N THR A 442 19.24 2.57 16.19
CA THR A 442 19.85 1.63 15.25
C THR A 442 18.81 0.59 14.79
N SER A 443 17.98 0.09 15.70
CA SER A 443 16.90 -0.85 15.36
C SER A 443 15.86 -0.22 14.44
N ILE A 444 15.40 1.00 14.74
CA ILE A 444 14.45 1.76 13.91
C ILE A 444 15.03 2.02 12.51
N VAL A 445 16.26 2.53 12.44
CA VAL A 445 16.90 2.89 11.18
C VAL A 445 17.22 1.67 10.33
N THR A 446 17.65 0.56 10.95
CA THR A 446 17.87 -0.71 10.24
C THR A 446 16.56 -1.23 9.64
N TYR A 447 15.47 -1.19 10.43
CA TYR A 447 14.14 -1.58 9.96
C TYR A 447 13.65 -0.70 8.80
N PHE A 448 13.73 0.63 8.94
CA PHE A 448 13.35 1.53 7.85
C PHE A 448 14.25 1.41 6.63
N GLY A 449 15.57 1.29 6.81
CA GLY A 449 16.53 1.12 5.72
C GLY A 449 16.27 -0.14 4.90
N VAL A 450 15.98 -1.27 5.57
CA VAL A 450 15.58 -2.50 4.89
C VAL A 450 14.20 -2.36 4.24
N ARG A 451 13.24 -1.68 4.86
CA ARG A 451 11.91 -1.44 4.27
C ARG A 451 11.98 -0.57 3.01
N VAL A 452 12.83 0.45 2.99
CA VAL A 452 13.11 1.28 1.80
C VAL A 452 13.73 0.41 0.69
N ARG A 453 14.67 -0.47 1.04
CA ARG A 453 15.25 -1.45 0.11
C ARG A 453 14.23 -2.47 -0.39
N GLU A 454 13.32 -2.93 0.45
CA GLU A 454 12.29 -3.86 0.01
C GLU A 454 11.40 -3.21 -1.04
N SER A 455 11.04 -1.94 -0.90
CA SER A 455 10.26 -1.22 -1.92
C SER A 455 10.87 -1.27 -3.33
N SER A 456 12.20 -1.35 -3.45
CA SER A 456 12.91 -1.39 -4.74
C SER A 456 13.00 -2.78 -5.38
N ARG A 457 12.65 -3.86 -4.66
CA ARG A 457 12.76 -5.25 -5.14
C ARG A 457 11.58 -5.70 -6.00
N ASP A 458 10.63 -4.82 -6.31
CA ASP A 458 9.42 -5.10 -7.11
C ASP A 458 9.68 -5.57 -8.55
N LEU A 459 10.90 -5.40 -9.05
CA LEU A 459 11.31 -5.81 -10.39
C LEU A 459 12.22 -7.05 -10.43
N VAL A 460 12.47 -7.70 -9.28
CA VAL A 460 13.43 -8.80 -9.18
C VAL A 460 12.71 -10.14 -9.24
N ILE A 461 12.80 -10.85 -10.37
CA ILE A 461 12.36 -12.24 -10.52
C ILE A 461 13.50 -13.21 -10.13
N VAL A 462 14.74 -12.88 -10.51
CA VAL A 462 15.91 -13.69 -10.20
C VAL A 462 16.48 -13.25 -8.86
N GLY A 463 16.37 -14.13 -7.85
CA GLY A 463 17.03 -13.91 -6.56
C GLY A 463 18.53 -13.71 -6.76
N ALA A 464 19.10 -12.66 -6.17
CA ALA A 464 20.55 -12.49 -6.12
C ALA A 464 21.17 -13.74 -5.48
N LYS A 465 22.25 -14.26 -6.06
CA LYS A 465 22.99 -15.40 -5.48
C LYS A 465 23.41 -15.03 -4.05
N GLU A 466 23.07 -15.88 -3.08
CA GLU A 466 23.48 -15.65 -1.68
C GLU A 466 25.00 -15.75 -1.59
N THR A 467 25.65 -14.61 -1.34
CA THR A 467 27.09 -14.57 -1.04
C THR A 467 27.29 -14.74 0.46
N VAL A 468 28.34 -15.44 0.89
CA VAL A 468 28.67 -15.64 2.31
C VAL A 468 28.66 -14.34 3.13
N PRO A 469 29.21 -13.20 2.65
CA PRO A 469 29.13 -11.93 3.38
C PRO A 469 27.71 -11.40 3.57
N ALA A 470 26.81 -11.63 2.60
CA ALA A 470 25.41 -11.24 2.71
C ALA A 470 24.69 -12.04 3.79
N VAL A 471 24.96 -13.34 3.89
CA VAL A 471 24.38 -14.22 4.91
C VAL A 471 24.81 -13.79 6.32
N VAL A 472 26.08 -13.43 6.50
CA VAL A 472 26.59 -12.93 7.79
C VAL A 472 25.95 -11.58 8.15
N PHE A 473 25.85 -10.67 7.19
CA PHE A 473 25.19 -9.37 7.40
C PHE A 473 23.72 -9.54 7.79
N ASP A 474 22.98 -10.38 7.07
CA ASP A 474 21.57 -10.65 7.34
C ASP A 474 21.38 -11.26 8.75
N PHE A 475 22.28 -12.15 9.17
CA PHE A 475 22.27 -12.71 10.53
C PHE A 475 22.48 -11.64 11.61
N LEU A 476 23.42 -10.72 11.43
CA LEU A 476 23.69 -9.62 12.37
C LEU A 476 22.58 -8.56 12.38
N ALA A 477 21.95 -8.29 11.23
CA ALA A 477 20.86 -7.33 11.12
C ALA A 477 19.54 -7.85 11.69
N LEU A 478 19.33 -9.17 11.72
CA LEU A 478 18.05 -9.79 12.10
C LEU A 478 17.53 -9.39 13.49
N PRO A 479 18.35 -9.35 14.57
CA PRO A 479 17.91 -8.84 15.87
C PRO A 479 17.43 -7.38 15.82
N PHE A 480 18.16 -6.50 15.15
CA PHE A 480 17.80 -5.09 14.98
C PHE A 480 16.53 -4.92 14.15
N LEU A 481 16.38 -5.70 13.07
CA LEU A 481 15.16 -5.72 12.27
C LEU A 481 13.95 -6.16 13.09
N ARG A 482 14.11 -7.19 13.93
CA ARG A 482 13.01 -7.65 14.79
C ARG A 482 12.64 -6.60 15.83
N ALA A 483 13.62 -6.05 16.55
CA ALA A 483 13.39 -4.99 17.52
C ALA A 483 12.73 -3.75 16.88
N GLY A 484 13.28 -3.29 15.76
CA GLY A 484 12.74 -2.16 14.99
C GLY A 484 11.33 -2.41 14.49
N SER A 485 11.02 -3.63 14.03
CA SER A 485 9.67 -3.99 13.60
C SER A 485 8.65 -3.93 14.73
N ILE A 486 9.03 -4.36 15.95
CA ILE A 486 8.16 -4.32 17.13
C ILE A 486 7.91 -2.87 17.55
N ILE A 487 8.97 -2.06 17.60
CA ILE A 487 8.90 -0.63 17.91
C ILE A 487 8.01 0.08 16.89
N SER A 488 8.27 -0.10 15.60
CA SER A 488 7.49 0.51 14.52
C SER A 488 6.03 0.05 14.54
N ALA A 489 5.75 -1.23 14.82
CA ALA A 489 4.38 -1.73 14.95
C ALA A 489 3.66 -1.21 16.21
N GLY A 490 4.41 -0.85 17.25
CA GLY A 490 3.89 -0.10 18.40
C GLY A 490 3.49 1.31 17.99
N LEU A 491 4.41 2.06 17.36
CA LEU A 491 4.17 3.41 16.84
C LEU A 491 3.00 3.47 15.85
N SER A 492 2.87 2.51 14.94
CA SER A 492 1.75 2.46 13.97
C SER A 492 0.41 2.07 14.60
N ARG A 493 0.42 1.39 15.76
CA ARG A 493 -0.79 1.11 16.55
C ARG A 493 -1.31 2.36 17.26
N PHE A 494 -0.47 3.39 17.43
CA PHE A 494 -0.90 4.73 17.86
C PHE A 494 -1.38 5.56 16.67
N ASN A 495 -2.41 5.07 15.97
CA ASN A 495 -3.18 5.86 15.01
C ASN A 495 -3.79 7.13 15.66
N VAL A 496 -3.68 7.27 16.99
CA VAL A 496 -3.91 8.47 17.78
C VAL A 496 -3.14 9.67 17.24
N LEU A 497 -1.88 9.55 16.81
CA LEU A 497 -1.16 10.72 16.27
C LEU A 497 -1.78 11.23 14.96
N VAL A 498 -2.14 10.32 14.05
CA VAL A 498 -2.84 10.66 12.81
C VAL A 498 -4.24 11.20 13.11
N LEU A 499 -4.97 10.56 14.03
CA LEU A 499 -6.29 11.00 14.48
C LEU A 499 -6.24 12.38 15.14
N VAL A 500 -5.24 12.65 15.97
CA VAL A 500 -5.01 13.94 16.65
C VAL A 500 -4.68 15.02 15.63
N VAL A 501 -3.80 14.75 14.66
CA VAL A 501 -3.52 15.71 13.56
C VAL A 501 -4.79 15.94 12.72
N THR A 502 -5.54 14.90 12.40
CA THR A 502 -6.79 14.99 11.62
C THR A 502 -7.87 15.79 12.37
N LEU A 503 -8.00 15.60 13.68
CA LEU A 503 -9.04 16.24 14.48
C LEU A 503 -8.66 17.66 14.90
N LEU A 504 -7.41 17.89 15.33
CA LEU A 504 -6.97 19.18 15.89
C LEU A 504 -6.43 20.15 14.86
N VAL A 505 -5.84 19.66 13.76
CA VAL A 505 -5.24 20.52 12.73
C VAL A 505 -6.14 20.57 11.52
N GLU A 506 -6.50 19.40 10.99
CA GLU A 506 -7.18 19.35 9.70
C GLU A 506 -8.64 19.77 9.76
N ALA A 507 -9.39 19.33 10.75
CA ALA A 507 -10.80 19.68 10.84
C ALA A 507 -11.04 21.21 10.95
N PRO A 508 -10.35 21.95 11.84
CA PRO A 508 -10.45 23.41 11.88
C PRO A 508 -9.97 24.07 10.59
N PHE A 509 -8.88 23.57 10.00
CA PHE A 509 -8.34 24.11 8.76
C PHE A 509 -9.33 24.00 7.59
N GLN A 510 -10.05 22.87 7.47
CA GLN A 510 -11.05 22.70 6.42
C GLN A 510 -12.26 23.63 6.59
N VAL A 511 -12.72 23.88 7.83
CA VAL A 511 -13.79 24.85 8.09
C VAL A 511 -13.35 26.26 7.67
N ILE A 512 -12.10 26.65 7.95
CA ILE A 512 -11.56 27.95 7.50
C ILE A 512 -11.59 28.04 5.96
N LEU A 513 -11.21 26.98 5.26
CA LEU A 513 -11.25 26.96 3.79
C LEU A 513 -12.67 27.08 3.24
N GLU A 514 -13.67 26.48 3.90
CA GLU A 514 -15.08 26.61 3.51
C GLU A 514 -15.59 28.05 3.66
N VAL A 515 -15.32 28.68 4.81
CA VAL A 515 -15.69 30.07 5.05
C VAL A 515 -15.00 31.01 4.05
N LEU A 516 -13.73 30.77 3.73
CA LEU A 516 -13.01 31.55 2.71
C LEU A 516 -13.61 31.37 1.31
N GLU A 517 -14.06 30.17 0.96
CA GLU A 517 -14.73 29.90 -0.30
C GLU A 517 -16.06 30.63 -0.41
N GLU A 518 -16.91 30.55 0.61
CA GLU A 518 -18.18 31.28 0.65
C GLU A 518 -17.95 32.79 0.57
N TRP A 519 -16.96 33.30 1.29
CA TRP A 519 -16.61 34.73 1.23
C TRP A 519 -16.14 35.17 -0.16
N ILE A 520 -15.31 34.37 -0.84
CA ILE A 520 -14.86 34.68 -2.21
C ILE A 520 -16.03 34.64 -3.20
N SER A 521 -16.91 33.63 -3.08
CA SER A 521 -18.09 33.52 -3.94
C SER A 521 -19.02 34.71 -3.75
N PHE A 522 -19.32 35.07 -2.50
CA PHE A 522 -20.11 36.25 -2.16
C PHE A 522 -19.47 37.56 -2.70
N ALA A 523 -18.16 37.74 -2.53
CA ALA A 523 -17.46 38.91 -3.06
C ALA A 523 -17.53 38.98 -4.60
N LYS A 524 -17.54 37.83 -5.27
CA LYS A 524 -17.70 37.75 -6.72
C LYS A 524 -19.12 38.10 -7.16
N GLU A 525 -20.13 37.56 -6.49
CA GLU A 525 -21.55 37.91 -6.74
C GLU A 525 -21.79 39.41 -6.55
N LYS A 526 -21.29 40.00 -5.46
CA LYS A 526 -21.41 41.45 -5.23
C LYS A 526 -20.65 42.28 -6.25
N LYS A 527 -19.55 41.79 -6.78
CA LYS A 527 -18.86 42.45 -7.89
C LYS A 527 -19.70 42.38 -9.17
N GLU A 528 -20.29 41.24 -9.48
CA GLU A 528 -21.16 41.06 -10.66
C GLU A 528 -22.46 41.87 -10.57
N GLU A 529 -22.99 42.15 -9.38
CA GLU A 529 -24.15 43.05 -9.19
C GLU A 529 -23.83 44.55 -9.42
N ILE A 530 -22.56 44.95 -9.31
CA ILE A 530 -22.12 46.37 -9.43
C ILE A 530 -21.80 46.74 -10.90
N TYR A 531 -21.54 45.77 -11.77
CA TYR A 531 -21.29 45.95 -13.20
C TYR A 531 -22.55 45.61 -14.01
#